data_AF-A0A7D5K4U0-F1
#
_entry.id   AF-A0A7D5K4U0-F1
#
_cell.length_a   1.000
_cell.length_b   1.000
_cell.length_c   1.000
_cell.angle_alpha   90.00
_cell.angle_beta   90.00
_cell.angle_gamma   90.00
#
_symmetry.space_group_name_H-M   'P 1'
#
loop_
_entity.id
_entity.type
_entity.pdbx_description
1 polymer ?
#
loop_
_entity_poly.entity_id
_entity_poly.type
_entity_poly.pdbx_seq_one_letter_code
_entity_poly.pdbx_strand_id
1 'polypeptide(L)' 'MFGTAKDIIEKLENYPEDEPLLMVMWHKEDVGEVRPDLTDEQCVQVLRKIKECHDANVGVNWDVISDTADTLFPKEKA' A
#
# COMPACT_ATOMS: atom_id res chain seq x y z
N MET A 1 1.19 8.15 1.45
CA MET A 1 -0.15 8.43 2.02
C MET A 1 -1.02 7.20 1.84
N PHE A 2 -2.11 7.04 2.60
CA PHE A 2 -3.13 6.02 2.32
C PHE A 2 -4.49 6.71 2.28
N GLY A 3 -5.30 6.40 1.29
CA GLY A 3 -6.59 7.03 1.02
C GLY A 3 -7.16 6.53 -0.30
N THR A 4 -8.34 7.02 -0.63
CA THR A 4 -8.96 6.79 -1.94
C THR A 4 -8.27 7.61 -3.03
N ALA A 5 -8.54 7.29 -4.30
CA ALA A 5 -8.09 8.12 -5.42
C ALA A 5 -8.57 9.58 -5.30
N LYS A 6 -9.80 9.78 -4.77
CA LYS A 6 -10.34 11.12 -4.50
C LYS A 6 -9.48 11.88 -3.50
N ASP A 7 -9.11 11.25 -2.39
CA ASP A 7 -8.26 11.89 -1.35
C ASP A 7 -6.86 12.24 -1.90
N ILE A 8 -6.34 11.42 -2.83
CA ILE A 8 -5.07 11.70 -3.52
C ILE A 8 -5.22 12.91 -4.44
N ILE A 9 -6.28 12.98 -5.25
CA ILE A 9 -6.55 14.10 -6.15
C ILE A 9 -6.70 15.41 -5.36
N GLU A 10 -7.54 15.43 -4.33
CA GLU A 10 -7.72 16.62 -3.46
C GLU A 10 -6.40 17.06 -2.84
N LYS A 11 -5.50 16.13 -2.51
CA LYS A 11 -4.16 16.47 -2.03
C LYS A 11 -3.31 17.11 -3.12
N LEU A 12 -3.32 16.57 -4.34
CA LEU A 12 -2.55 17.08 -5.47
C LEU A 12 -2.99 18.49 -5.87
N GLU A 13 -4.27 18.83 -5.74
CA GLU A 13 -4.82 20.18 -5.98
C GLU A 13 -4.20 21.28 -5.08
N ASN A 14 -3.49 20.92 -4.01
CA ASN A 14 -2.79 21.89 -3.15
C ASN A 14 -1.39 22.28 -3.67
N TYR A 15 -0.92 21.68 -4.76
CA TYR A 15 0.35 22.01 -5.39
C TYR A 15 0.12 22.80 -6.68
N PRO A 16 1.04 23.69 -7.09
CA PRO A 16 1.03 24.27 -8.43
C PRO A 16 0.99 23.19 -9.52
N GLU A 17 0.31 23.46 -10.64
CA GLU A 17 0.13 22.48 -11.73
C GLU A 17 1.46 22.00 -12.35
N ASP A 18 2.49 22.84 -12.29
CA ASP A 18 3.82 22.59 -12.84
C ASP A 18 4.88 22.13 -11.81
N GLU A 19 4.46 21.89 -10.56
CA GLU A 19 5.35 21.42 -9.50
C GLU A 19 5.83 19.98 -9.78
N PRO A 20 7.15 19.72 -9.83
CA PRO A 20 7.67 18.37 -10.02
C PRO A 20 7.47 17.51 -8.76
N LEU A 21 6.66 16.47 -8.86
CA LEU A 21 6.35 15.55 -7.76
C LEU A 21 6.73 14.10 -8.11
N LEU A 22 7.26 13.35 -7.13
CA LEU A 22 7.46 11.90 -7.22
C LEU A 22 6.44 11.19 -6.32
N MET A 23 5.62 10.33 -6.91
CA MET A 23 4.66 9.48 -6.19
C MET A 23 4.76 8.05 -6.69
N VAL A 24 4.93 7.10 -5.77
CA VAL A 24 4.81 5.66 -6.04
C VAL A 24 3.49 5.20 -5.43
N MET A 25 2.60 4.67 -6.27
CA MET A 25 1.25 4.27 -5.88
C MET A 25 1.13 2.74 -5.87
N TRP A 26 0.52 2.22 -4.81
CA TRP A 26 0.22 0.81 -4.60
C TRP A 26 -1.27 0.68 -4.29
N HIS A 27 -1.92 -0.33 -4.86
CA HIS A 27 -3.34 -0.63 -4.78
C HIS A 27 -3.58 -2.05 -4.23
N LYS A 28 -4.82 -2.37 -3.84
CA LYS A 28 -5.16 -3.69 -3.26
C LYS A 28 -4.84 -4.85 -4.20
N GLU A 29 -4.90 -4.61 -5.51
CA GLU A 29 -4.61 -5.62 -6.54
C GLU A 29 -3.13 -6.03 -6.53
N ASP A 30 -2.22 -5.11 -6.23
CA ASP A 30 -0.79 -5.43 -6.06
C ASP A 30 -0.57 -6.35 -4.84
N VAL A 31 -1.35 -6.16 -3.77
CA VAL A 31 -1.33 -7.10 -2.63
C VAL A 31 -1.90 -8.45 -3.04
N GLY A 32 -2.99 -8.46 -3.81
CA GLY A 32 -3.62 -9.67 -4.34
C GLY A 32 -2.71 -10.47 -5.27
N GLU A 33 -1.80 -9.82 -6.00
CA GLU A 33 -0.77 -10.50 -6.81
C GLU A 33 0.19 -11.32 -5.93
N VAL A 34 0.59 -10.77 -4.79
CA VAL A 34 1.50 -11.43 -3.83
C VAL A 34 0.76 -12.46 -2.96
N ARG A 35 -0.50 -12.19 -2.62
CA ARG A 35 -1.34 -12.97 -1.72
C ARG A 35 -2.74 -13.20 -2.31
N PRO A 36 -2.87 -14.09 -3.31
CA PRO A 36 -4.13 -14.35 -3.99
C PRO A 36 -5.18 -15.05 -3.10
N ASP A 37 -4.80 -15.49 -1.91
CA ASP A 37 -5.69 -16.07 -0.90
C ASP A 37 -6.45 -15.03 -0.06
N LEU A 38 -6.07 -13.75 -0.14
CA LEU A 38 -6.68 -12.68 0.65
C LEU A 38 -7.88 -12.04 -0.05
N THR A 39 -8.86 -11.60 0.74
CA THR A 39 -9.96 -10.78 0.24
C THR A 39 -9.52 -9.33 -0.01
N ASP A 40 -10.31 -8.59 -0.78
CA ASP A 40 -10.10 -7.16 -1.00
C ASP A 40 -9.94 -6.37 0.30
N GLU A 41 -10.78 -6.65 1.30
CA GLU A 41 -10.71 -6.01 2.62
C GLU A 41 -9.40 -6.32 3.33
N GLN A 42 -8.92 -7.56 3.24
CA GLN A 42 -7.63 -7.97 3.82
C GLN A 42 -6.47 -7.28 3.10
N CYS A 43 -6.49 -7.20 1.77
CA CYS A 43 -5.51 -6.46 0.99
C CYS A 43 -5.45 -4.97 1.39
N VAL A 44 -6.62 -4.35 1.61
CA VAL A 44 -6.70 -2.97 2.14
C VAL A 44 -6.10 -2.86 3.55
N GLN A 45 -6.31 -3.86 4.42
CA GLN A 45 -5.69 -3.90 5.74
C GLN A 45 -4.16 -3.99 5.67
N VAL A 46 -3.62 -4.75 4.72
CA VAL A 46 -2.16 -4.79 4.45
C VAL A 46 -1.64 -3.40 4.09
N LEU A 47 -2.24 -2.71 3.11
CA LEU A 47 -1.81 -1.37 2.71
C LEU A 47 -1.89 -0.35 3.85
N ARG A 48 -2.95 -0.42 4.68
CA ARG A 48 -3.07 0.41 5.89
C ARG A 48 -1.93 0.15 6.86
N LYS A 49 -1.60 -1.12 7.09
CA LYS A 49 -0.52 -1.50 8.00
C LYS A 49 0.85 -1.05 7.52
N ILE A 50 1.13 -1.17 6.22
CA ILE A 50 2.35 -0.63 5.61
C ILE A 50 2.45 0.87 5.87
N LYS A 51 1.34 1.62 5.73
CA LYS A 51 1.33 3.06 6.00
C LYS A 51 1.58 3.40 7.49
N GLU A 52 1.06 2.60 8.41
CA GLU A 52 1.27 2.76 9.86
C GLU A 52 2.72 2.49 10.26
N CYS A 53 3.37 1.54 9.60
CA CYS A 53 4.73 1.09 9.90
C CYS A 53 5.77 1.54 8.86
N HIS A 54 5.48 2.58 8.09
CA HIS A 54 6.32 2.99 6.97
C HIS A 54 7.74 3.42 7.41
N ASP A 55 8.75 2.72 6.90
CA ASP A 55 10.16 3.09 7.04
C ASP A 55 10.66 3.79 5.77
N ALA A 56 11.08 5.05 5.89
CA ALA A 56 11.58 5.84 4.78
C ALA A 56 12.94 5.37 4.23
N ASN A 57 13.71 4.57 4.99
CA ASN A 57 14.97 3.99 4.51
C ASN A 57 14.74 2.79 3.59
N VAL A 58 13.55 2.15 3.66
CA VAL A 58 13.20 0.97 2.87
C VAL A 58 12.21 1.32 1.76
N GLY A 59 11.24 2.19 2.05
CA GLY A 59 10.15 2.51 1.13
C GLY A 59 9.02 1.47 1.18
N VAL A 60 8.23 1.40 0.11
CA VAL A 60 7.24 0.33 -0.11
C VAL A 60 7.67 -0.43 -1.36
N ASN A 61 7.83 -1.74 -1.23
CA ASN A 61 8.21 -2.66 -2.29
C ASN A 61 7.48 -4.00 -2.10
N TRP A 62 7.69 -4.95 -3.01
CA TRP A 62 7.04 -6.26 -2.98
C TRP A 62 7.33 -7.06 -1.69
N ASP A 63 8.55 -7.00 -1.16
CA ASP A 63 8.92 -7.69 0.07
C ASP A 63 8.17 -7.11 1.27
N VAL A 64 8.11 -5.77 1.38
CA VAL A 64 7.32 -5.08 2.42
C VAL A 64 5.84 -5.48 2.35
N ILE A 65 5.28 -5.65 1.14
CA ILE A 65 3.91 -6.12 0.96
C ILE A 65 3.76 -7.57 1.44
N SER A 66 4.63 -8.47 0.98
CA SER A 66 4.61 -9.89 1.35
C SER A 66 4.76 -10.08 2.86
N ASP A 67 5.77 -9.46 3.47
CA ASP A 67 6.08 -9.58 4.89
C ASP A 67 4.95 -9.03 5.75
N THR A 68 4.37 -7.89 5.35
CA THR A 68 3.24 -7.31 6.07
C THR A 68 2.00 -8.21 5.96
N ALA A 69 1.73 -8.77 4.78
CA ALA A 69 0.59 -9.65 4.57
C ALA A 69 0.74 -10.97 5.35
N ASP A 70 1.94 -11.56 5.38
CA ASP A 70 2.24 -12.75 6.16
C ASP A 70 2.19 -12.49 7.67
N THR A 71 2.55 -11.28 8.11
CA THR A 71 2.42 -10.86 9.51
C THR A 71 0.96 -10.73 9.96
N LEU A 72 0.10 -10.13 9.12
CA LEU A 72 -1.32 -9.93 9.46
C LEU A 72 -2.16 -11.19 9.25
N PHE A 73 -1.85 -11.96 8.21
CA PHE A 73 -2.58 -13.15 7.79
C PHE A 73 -1.59 -14.29 7.53
N PRO A 74 -1.07 -14.93 8.59
CA PRO A 74 -0.12 -16.02 8.46
C PRO A 74 -0.71 -17.16 7.64
N LYS A 75 0.05 -17.68 6.69
CA LYS A 75 -0.31 -18.90 5.96
C LYS A 75 -0.30 -20.07 6.94
N GLU A 76 -1.29 -20.96 6.83
CA GLU A 76 -1.25 -22.22 7.57
C GLU A 76 0.04 -22.97 7.21
N LYS A 77 0.70 -23.54 8.22
CA LYS A 77 1.86 -24.40 7.97
C LYS A 77 1.36 -25.64 7.24
N ALA A 78 1.89 -25.86 6.05
CA ALA A 78 1.75 -27.13 5.32
C ALA A 78 2.29 -28.31 6.16
#